data_AF-A0A2W5XEU9-F1
#
_entry.id   AF-A0A2W5XEU9-F1
#
_cell.length_a   1.000
_cell.length_b   1.000
_cell.length_c   1.000
_cell.angle_alpha   90.00
_cell.angle_beta   90.00
_cell.angle_gamma   90.00
#
_symmetry.space_group_name_H-M   'P 1'
#
loop_
_entity.id
_entity.type
_entity.pdbx_description
1 polymer ?
#
loop_
_entity_poly.entity_id
_entity_poly.type
_entity_poly.pdbx_seq_one_letter_code
_entity_poly.pdbx_strand_id
1 'polypeptide(L)'
;MIWIPAGILFGLSYLLSNLYQGTVLNLIATGISFAALIGAGWFGWERPWLFGLAASVVGYALYLGGVVYLLGTGGGAGSLKLLATASFALYVITTGFFQLVLGLFGGFYGGYIRRRLAAQRHAQPARRSTRGR
;
A
#
# COMPACT_ATOMS: atom_id res chain seq x y z
N MET A 1 9.35 -7.40 -10.45
CA MET A 1 8.46 -8.27 -9.65
C MET A 1 8.40 -7.90 -8.15
N ILE A 2 9.30 -7.06 -7.63
CA ILE A 2 9.42 -6.80 -6.18
C ILE A 2 8.24 -6.02 -5.55
N TRP A 3 7.33 -5.47 -6.35
CA TRP A 3 6.19 -4.66 -5.92
C TRP A 3 4.92 -5.49 -5.68
N ILE A 4 4.87 -6.73 -6.17
CA ILE A 4 3.72 -7.64 -6.00
C ILE A 4 3.51 -8.00 -4.52
N PRO A 5 4.54 -8.39 -3.74
CA PRO A 5 4.37 -8.66 -2.31
C PRO A 5 3.86 -7.45 -1.54
N ALA A 6 4.33 -6.25 -1.90
CA ALA A 6 3.87 -5.00 -1.29
C ALA A 6 2.41 -4.70 -1.63
N GLY A 7 1.96 -4.97 -2.86
CA GLY A 7 0.56 -4.87 -3.24
C GLY A 7 -0.33 -5.88 -2.51
N ILE A 8 0.14 -7.12 -2.34
CA ILE A 8 -0.59 -8.16 -1.57
C ILE A 8 -0.72 -7.75 -0.10
N LEU A 9 0.39 -7.36 0.53
CA LEU A 9 0.41 -6.86 1.92
C LEU A 9 -0.52 -5.67 2.09
N PHE A 10 -0.46 -4.71 1.18
CA PHE A 10 -1.36 -3.55 1.18
C PHE A 10 -2.83 -3.98 1.10
N GLY A 11 -3.19 -4.83 0.14
CA GLY A 11 -4.57 -5.27 -0.04
C GLY A 11 -5.13 -6.04 1.16
N LEU A 12 -4.35 -6.98 1.71
CA LEU A 12 -4.75 -7.76 2.88
C LEU A 12 -4.88 -6.89 4.13
N SER A 13 -3.92 -6.01 4.38
CA SER A 13 -3.97 -5.10 5.52
C SER A 13 -5.10 -4.08 5.40
N TYR A 14 -5.40 -3.59 4.20
CA TYR A 14 -6.53 -2.69 3.98
C TYR A 14 -7.89 -3.40 4.12
N LEU A 15 -7.98 -4.67 3.75
CA LEU A 15 -9.17 -5.47 4.01
C LEU A 15 -9.38 -5.68 5.52
N LEU A 16 -8.31 -6.05 6.24
CA LEU A 16 -8.34 -6.24 7.69
C LEU A 16 -8.70 -4.95 8.45
N SER A 17 -8.19 -3.79 8.02
CA SER A 17 -8.54 -2.52 8.67
C SER A 17 -10.03 -2.19 8.55
N ASN A 18 -10.66 -2.55 7.43
CA ASN A 18 -12.10 -2.38 7.22
C ASN A 18 -12.95 -3.41 7.99
N LEU A 19 -12.47 -4.64 8.15
CA LEU A 19 -13.16 -5.68 8.93
C LEU A 19 -13.14 -5.41 10.44
N TYR A 20 -12.02 -4.88 10.95
CA TYR A 20 -11.78 -4.70 12.39
C TYR A 20 -11.85 -3.24 12.82
N GLN A 21 -12.69 -2.42 12.17
CA GLN A 21 -12.82 -0.98 12.48
C GLN A 21 -13.06 -0.74 13.98
N GLY A 22 -12.43 0.32 14.53
CA GLY A 22 -12.51 0.66 15.96
C GLY A 22 -11.61 -0.15 16.90
N THR A 23 -10.84 -1.14 16.41
CA THR A 23 -9.97 -1.97 17.25
C THR A 23 -8.49 -1.64 17.08
N VAL A 24 -7.64 -2.13 18.00
CA VAL A 24 -6.17 -2.05 17.88
C VAL A 24 -5.67 -2.74 16.61
N LEU A 25 -6.34 -3.81 16.16
CA LEU A 25 -5.98 -4.48 14.91
C LEU A 25 -6.12 -3.57 13.70
N ASN A 26 -7.12 -2.66 13.67
CA ASN A 26 -7.24 -1.65 12.61
C ASN A 26 -6.00 -0.74 12.57
N LEU A 27 -5.53 -0.29 13.74
CA LEU A 27 -4.36 0.59 13.81
C LEU A 27 -3.09 -0.11 13.27
N ILE A 28 -2.89 -1.37 13.62
CA ILE A 28 -1.77 -2.17 13.11
C ILE A 28 -1.89 -2.37 11.61
N ALA A 29 -3.08 -2.75 11.12
CA ALA A 29 -3.32 -3.02 9.71
C ALA A 29 -3.17 -1.76 8.84
N THR A 30 -3.63 -0.61 9.31
CA THR A 30 -3.39 0.69 8.63
C THR A 30 -1.91 1.03 8.59
N GLY A 31 -1.18 0.83 9.70
CA GLY A 31 0.28 1.00 9.73
C GLY A 31 1.02 0.12 8.71
N ILE A 32 0.66 -1.16 8.62
CA ILE A 32 1.24 -2.10 7.64
C ILE A 32 0.91 -1.67 6.21
N SER A 33 -0.31 -1.21 5.95
CA SER A 33 -0.75 -0.73 4.63
C SER A 33 0.13 0.44 4.15
N PHE A 34 0.36 1.43 5.01
CA PHE A 34 1.25 2.54 4.68
C PHE A 34 2.71 2.11 4.48
N ALA A 35 3.21 1.25 5.37
CA ALA A 35 4.59 0.73 5.27
C ALA A 35 4.81 -0.06 3.97
N ALA A 36 3.80 -0.80 3.51
CA ALA A 36 3.86 -1.55 2.26
C ALA A 36 4.00 -0.62 1.03
N LEU A 37 3.23 0.47 0.98
CA LEU A 37 3.32 1.46 -0.12
C LEU A 37 4.67 2.19 -0.13
N ILE A 38 5.17 2.58 1.05
CA ILE A 38 6.49 3.20 1.20
C ILE A 38 7.58 2.21 0.79
N GLY A 39 7.46 0.93 1.19
CA GLY A 39 8.36 -0.14 0.79
C GLY A 39 8.39 -0.36 -0.73
N ALA A 40 7.23 -0.37 -1.37
CA ALA A 40 7.14 -0.49 -2.84
C ALA A 40 7.89 0.63 -3.56
N GLY A 41 7.72 1.87 -3.11
CA GLY A 41 8.45 3.03 -3.61
C GLY A 41 9.95 2.98 -3.36
N TRP A 42 10.35 2.48 -2.20
CA TRP A 42 11.74 2.32 -1.82
C TRP A 42 12.51 1.40 -2.79
N PHE A 43 11.94 0.26 -3.13
CA PHE A 43 12.58 -0.71 -4.02
C PHE A 43 12.59 -0.26 -5.48
N GLY A 44 11.61 0.52 -5.91
CA GLY A 44 11.40 0.96 -7.29
C GLY A 44 12.37 2.01 -7.86
N TRP A 45 13.53 2.24 -7.22
CA TRP A 45 14.55 3.31 -7.40
C TRP A 45 14.42 4.28 -8.58
N GLU A 46 14.33 3.78 -9.82
CA GLU A 46 14.19 4.56 -11.06
C GLU A 46 12.84 5.29 -11.19
N ARG A 47 11.74 4.62 -10.80
CA ARG A 47 10.36 5.10 -10.95
C ARG A 47 9.53 4.79 -9.69
N PRO A 48 9.90 5.35 -8.52
CA PRO A 48 9.34 4.95 -7.22
C PRO A 48 7.82 5.20 -7.10
N TRP A 49 7.31 6.25 -7.74
CA TRP A 49 5.89 6.56 -7.80
C TRP A 49 5.08 5.52 -8.59
N LEU A 50 5.64 4.97 -9.69
CA LEU A 50 4.98 3.93 -10.49
C LEU A 50 4.85 2.63 -9.71
N PHE A 51 5.86 2.27 -8.93
CA PHE A 51 5.81 1.06 -8.12
C PHE A 51 4.85 1.17 -6.93
N GLY A 52 4.77 2.35 -6.28
CA GLY A 52 3.76 2.62 -5.26
C GLY A 52 2.33 2.63 -5.82
N LEU A 53 2.13 3.24 -6.99
CA LEU A 53 0.84 3.21 -7.69
C LEU A 53 0.47 1.77 -8.08
N ALA A 54 1.38 1.01 -8.69
CA ALA A 54 1.12 -0.38 -9.09
C ALA A 54 0.78 -1.27 -7.89
N ALA A 55 1.50 -1.11 -6.77
CA ALA A 55 1.20 -1.83 -5.52
C ALA A 55 -0.18 -1.46 -4.98
N SER A 56 -0.54 -0.17 -4.98
CA SER A 56 -1.85 0.30 -4.53
C SER A 56 -2.99 -0.22 -5.43
N VAL A 57 -2.82 -0.17 -6.76
CA VAL A 57 -3.81 -0.69 -7.72
C VAL A 57 -4.03 -2.19 -7.50
N VAL A 58 -2.95 -2.98 -7.39
CA VAL A 58 -3.06 -4.42 -7.16
C VAL A 58 -3.69 -4.72 -5.81
N GLY A 59 -3.29 -4.04 -4.74
CA GLY A 59 -3.88 -4.28 -3.43
C GLY A 59 -5.34 -3.80 -3.34
N TYR A 60 -5.72 -2.73 -4.05
CA TYR A 60 -7.11 -2.31 -4.15
C TYR A 60 -7.96 -3.30 -4.95
N ALA A 61 -7.42 -3.87 -6.03
CA ALA A 61 -8.08 -4.94 -6.76
C ALA A 61 -8.28 -6.20 -5.90
N LEU A 62 -7.28 -6.56 -5.09
CA LEU A 62 -7.39 -7.66 -4.12
C LEU A 62 -8.44 -7.37 -3.04
N TYR A 63 -8.48 -6.13 -2.53
CA TYR A 63 -9.51 -5.69 -1.60
C TYR A 63 -10.92 -5.83 -2.20
N LEU A 64 -11.14 -5.34 -3.42
CA LEU A 64 -12.43 -5.48 -4.11
C LEU A 64 -12.79 -6.95 -4.32
N GLY A 65 -11.83 -7.79 -4.73
CA GLY A 65 -12.02 -9.23 -4.83
C GLY A 65 -12.43 -9.86 -3.50
N GLY A 66 -11.80 -9.46 -2.40
CA GLY A 66 -12.14 -9.91 -1.04
C GLY A 66 -13.54 -9.48 -0.60
N VAL A 67 -13.92 -8.23 -0.87
CA VAL A 67 -15.27 -7.70 -0.58
C VAL A 67 -16.34 -8.46 -1.36
N VAL A 68 -16.13 -8.66 -2.67
CA VAL A 68 -17.06 -9.43 -3.53
C VAL A 68 -17.15 -10.87 -3.07
N TYR A 69 -16.02 -11.50 -2.72
CA TYR A 69 -15.98 -12.87 -2.20
C TYR A 69 -16.77 -13.00 -0.90
N LEU A 70 -16.56 -12.11 0.08
CA LEU A 70 -17.27 -12.12 1.36
C LEU A 70 -18.78 -11.88 1.18
N LEU A 71 -19.16 -10.94 0.33
CA LEU A 71 -20.58 -10.66 0.05
C LEU A 71 -21.26 -11.79 -0.74
N GLY A 72 -20.54 -12.47 -1.63
CA GLY A 72 -21.06 -13.58 -2.44
C GLY A 72 -21.15 -14.91 -1.69
N THR A 73 -20.27 -15.14 -0.71
CA THR A 73 -20.21 -16.41 0.07
C THR A 73 -20.92 -16.32 1.41
N GLY A 74 -20.89 -15.16 2.07
CA GLY A 74 -21.51 -14.95 3.38
C GLY A 74 -22.81 -14.15 3.34
N GLY A 75 -23.08 -13.43 2.25
CA GLY A 75 -24.26 -12.61 2.09
C GLY A 75 -25.31 -13.29 1.22
N GLY A 76 -26.52 -13.50 1.74
CA GLY A 76 -27.66 -13.99 0.94
C GLY A 76 -27.97 -13.07 -0.27
N ALA A 77 -28.96 -13.45 -1.09
CA ALA A 77 -29.26 -12.80 -2.38
C ALA A 77 -29.41 -11.26 -2.35
N GLY A 78 -29.75 -10.65 -1.21
CA GLY A 78 -29.80 -9.19 -1.04
C GLY A 78 -28.44 -8.49 -1.08
N SER A 79 -27.36 -9.19 -0.70
CA SER A 79 -25.99 -8.67 -0.62
C SER A 79 -25.36 -8.51 -2.00
N LEU A 80 -25.69 -9.42 -2.92
CA LEU A 80 -25.30 -9.33 -4.33
C LEU A 80 -26.01 -8.17 -5.05
N LYS A 81 -27.26 -7.85 -4.67
CA LYS A 81 -27.97 -6.67 -5.19
C LYS A 81 -27.27 -5.37 -4.79
N LEU A 82 -26.62 -5.34 -3.62
CA LEU A 82 -25.85 -4.20 -3.14
C LEU A 82 -24.69 -3.87 -4.09
N LEU A 83 -24.01 -4.89 -4.63
CA LEU A 83 -22.91 -4.74 -5.61
C LEU A 83 -23.37 -4.11 -6.94
N ALA A 84 -24.65 -4.26 -7.29
CA ALA A 84 -25.23 -3.73 -8.53
C ALA A 84 -25.78 -2.30 -8.38
N THR A 85 -25.64 -1.68 -7.20
CA THR A 85 -26.15 -0.32 -6.97
C THR A 85 -25.21 0.78 -7.46
N ALA A 86 -25.77 1.92 -7.89
CA ALA A 86 -25.00 3.11 -8.21
C ALA A 86 -24.15 3.61 -7.04
N SER A 87 -24.65 3.46 -5.80
CA SER A 87 -23.93 3.81 -4.57
C SER A 87 -22.66 2.99 -4.40
N PHE A 88 -22.70 1.68 -4.67
CA PHE A 88 -21.52 0.83 -4.64
C PHE A 88 -20.52 1.22 -5.75
N ALA A 89 -20.99 1.48 -6.96
CA ALA A 89 -20.13 1.95 -8.04
C ALA A 89 -19.42 3.27 -7.70
N LEU A 90 -20.15 4.25 -7.13
CA LEU A 90 -19.59 5.51 -6.65
C LEU A 90 -18.57 5.30 -5.53
N TYR A 91 -18.85 4.39 -4.59
CA TYR A 91 -17.92 4.01 -3.55
C TYR A 91 -16.62 3.44 -4.13
N VAL A 92 -16.72 2.52 -5.10
CA VAL A 92 -15.55 1.91 -5.77
C VAL A 92 -14.72 2.97 -6.50
N ILE A 93 -15.38 3.86 -7.25
CA ILE A 93 -14.67 4.92 -8.00
C ILE A 93 -13.99 5.89 -7.04
N THR A 94 -14.71 6.38 -6.04
CA THR A 94 -14.19 7.39 -5.10
C THR A 94 -13.06 6.80 -4.26
N THR A 95 -13.24 5.61 -3.72
CA THR A 95 -12.21 4.93 -2.92
C THR A 95 -11.02 4.57 -3.79
N GLY A 96 -11.24 4.05 -5.00
CA GLY A 96 -10.17 3.76 -5.96
C GLY A 96 -9.35 4.98 -6.33
N PHE A 97 -9.98 6.15 -6.52
CA PHE A 97 -9.26 7.41 -6.73
C PHE A 97 -8.35 7.76 -5.55
N PHE A 98 -8.84 7.66 -4.32
CA PHE A 98 -8.01 7.87 -3.13
C PHE A 98 -6.85 6.88 -3.05
N GLN A 99 -7.06 5.62 -3.46
CA GLN A 99 -5.99 4.64 -3.48
C GLN A 99 -4.91 5.00 -4.50
N LEU A 100 -5.28 5.45 -5.70
CA LEU A 100 -4.31 5.93 -6.69
C LEU A 100 -3.45 7.07 -6.12
N VAL A 101 -4.09 8.04 -5.46
CA VAL A 101 -3.40 9.16 -4.80
C VAL A 101 -2.46 8.65 -3.71
N LEU A 102 -2.93 7.78 -2.82
CA LEU A 102 -2.12 7.19 -1.75
C LEU A 102 -0.93 6.38 -2.28
N GLY A 103 -1.14 5.58 -3.33
CA GLY A 103 -0.08 4.81 -3.98
C GLY A 103 0.98 5.70 -4.61
N LEU A 104 0.58 6.79 -5.27
CA LEU A 104 1.50 7.79 -5.82
C LEU A 104 2.34 8.45 -4.74
N PHE A 105 1.70 8.98 -3.69
CA PHE A 105 2.40 9.66 -2.61
C PHE A 105 3.26 8.71 -1.78
N GLY A 106 2.75 7.52 -1.43
CA GLY A 106 3.50 6.49 -0.70
C GLY A 106 4.72 6.02 -1.48
N GLY A 107 4.55 5.77 -2.78
CA GLY A 107 5.65 5.41 -3.69
C GLY A 107 6.70 6.51 -3.79
N PHE A 108 6.27 7.76 -4.03
CA PHE A 108 7.15 8.92 -4.09
C PHE A 108 7.94 9.10 -2.79
N TYR A 109 7.26 9.01 -1.64
CA TYR A 109 7.88 9.18 -0.33
C TYR A 109 8.92 8.08 -0.04
N GLY A 110 8.62 6.82 -0.35
CA GLY A 110 9.57 5.71 -0.24
C GLY A 110 10.85 5.92 -1.06
N GLY A 111 10.70 6.40 -2.30
CA GLY A 111 11.84 6.76 -3.14
C GLY A 111 12.65 7.94 -2.59
N TYR A 112 11.97 8.95 -2.04
CA TYR A 112 12.60 10.12 -1.43
C TYR A 112 13.48 9.75 -0.22
N ILE A 113 12.97 8.94 0.71
CA ILE A 113 13.73 8.56 1.91
C ILE A 113 14.99 7.78 1.51
N ARG A 114 14.90 6.87 0.55
CA ARG A 114 16.07 6.11 0.05
C ARG A 114 17.14 7.02 -0.54
N ARG A 115 16.74 8.01 -1.35
CA ARG A 115 17.68 8.99 -1.93
C ARG A 115 18.37 9.82 -0.85
N ARG A 116 17.65 10.21 0.21
CA ARG A 116 18.23 10.92 1.36
C ARG A 116 19.24 10.06 2.11
N LEU A 117 18.93 8.79 2.36
CA LEU A 117 19.87 7.86 3.01
C LEU A 117 21.11 7.56 2.14
N ALA A 118 20.96 7.46 0.82
CA ALA A 118 22.10 7.32 -0.09
C ALA A 118 23.01 8.55 -0.04
N ALA A 119 22.44 9.77 -0.09
CA ALA A 119 23.19 11.01 -0.01
C ALA A 119 23.97 11.15 1.33
N GLN A 120 23.36 10.75 2.45
CA GLN A 120 24.01 10.75 3.76
C GLN A 120 25.20 9.78 3.83
N ARG A 121 25.07 8.58 3.24
CA ARG A 121 26.17 7.60 3.19
C ARG A 121 27.39 8.11 2.42
N HIS A 122 27.17 8.87 1.35
CA HIS A 122 28.26 9.48 0.58
C HIS A 122 28.90 10.70 1.27
N ALA A 123 28.13 11.43 2.08
CA ALA A 123 28.62 12.57 2.84
C ALA A 123 29.42 12.16 4.10
N GLN A 124 29.41 10.89 4.48
CA GLN A 124 30.12 10.40 5.65
C GLN A 124 31.61 10.28 5.32
N PRO A 125 32.49 11.15 5.87
CA PRO A 125 33.91 11.07 5.59
C PRO A 125 34.41 9.72 6.09
N ALA A 126 35.12 8.98 5.25
CA ALA A 126 35.77 7.74 5.66
C ALA A 126 36.60 8.07 6.92
N ARG A 127 36.17 7.58 8.09
CA ARG A 127 36.97 7.64 9.32
C ARG A 127 38.23 6.83 9.01
N ARG A 128 39.27 7.55 8.60
CA ARG A 128 40.59 7.01 8.32
C ARG A 128 41.08 6.46 9.66
N SER A 129 40.95 5.15 9.81
CA SER A 129 41.61 4.39 10.87
C SER A 129 43.11 4.47 10.60
N THR A 130 43.73 5.57 11.02
CA THR A 130 45.17 5.61 11.28
C THR A 130 45.40 4.83 12.56
N ARG A 131 45.41 3.51 12.44
CA ARG A 131 45.94 2.61 13.46
C ARG A 131 47.46 2.81 13.44
N GLY A 132 47.97 3.46 14.49
CA GLY A 132 49.38 3.75 14.70
C GLY A 132 50.23 2.49 14.63
N ARG A 133 51.43 2.68 14.08
CA ARG A 133 52.55 1.75 14.13
C ARG A 133 53.04 1.58 15.57
#